data_AF-A0A6N2CC86-F1
#
_entry.id   AF-A0A6N2CC86-F1
#
_cell.length_a   1.000
_cell.length_b   1.000
_cell.length_c   1.000
_cell.angle_alpha   90.00
_cell.angle_beta   90.00
_cell.angle_gamma   90.00
#
_symmetry.space_group_name_H-M   'P 1'
#
loop_
_entity.id
_entity.type
_entity.pdbx_description
1 polymer ?
#
loop_
_entity_poly.entity_id
_entity_poly.type
_entity_poly.pdbx_seq_one_letter_code
_entity_poly.pdbx_strand_id
1 'polypeptide(L)'
;MGPCDMLFASTLASFFPNLEVLSLRCTVLSKPALAIILEELKKLKAVNIYHCIITEDHPLEPMRILIELDESILEKASRLDKFLTCMSDSCIMCQRTLND
;
A
#
# COMPACT_ATOMS: atom_id res chain seq x y z
N MET A 1 -0.56 8.16 11.91
CA MET A 1 0.40 7.59 10.92
C MET A 1 0.57 8.56 9.76
N GLY A 2 1.72 8.59 9.09
CA GLY A 2 1.93 9.50 7.95
C GLY A 2 1.22 9.01 6.67
N PRO A 3 0.72 9.93 5.81
CA PRO A 3 0.04 9.54 4.57
C PRO A 3 1.05 9.13 3.47
N CYS A 4 0.66 8.13 2.70
CA CYS A 4 1.25 7.74 1.43
C CYS A 4 0.14 7.80 0.37
N ASP A 5 0.02 8.95 -0.28
CA ASP A 5 -0.98 9.24 -1.29
C ASP A 5 -0.41 9.13 -2.71
N MET A 6 -1.24 9.45 -3.71
CA MET A 6 -0.84 9.37 -5.12
C MET A 6 0.32 10.30 -5.45
N LEU A 7 0.41 11.47 -4.81
CA LEU A 7 1.47 12.43 -5.04
C LEU A 7 2.80 11.87 -4.52
N PHE A 8 2.80 11.30 -3.32
CA PHE A 8 3.95 10.60 -2.77
C PHE A 8 4.40 9.47 -3.69
N ALA A 9 3.48 8.59 -4.10
CA ALA A 9 3.77 7.45 -4.96
C ALA A 9 4.34 7.88 -6.33
N SER A 10 3.73 8.88 -6.96
CA SER A 10 4.19 9.41 -8.25
C SER A 10 5.55 10.07 -8.16
N THR A 11 5.80 10.81 -7.07
CA THR A 11 7.11 11.43 -6.80
C THR A 11 8.17 10.35 -6.59
N LEU A 12 7.86 9.33 -5.79
CA LEU A 12 8.77 8.21 -5.55
C LEU A 12 9.14 7.51 -6.87
N ALA A 13 8.15 7.20 -7.72
CA ALA A 13 8.37 6.58 -9.02
C ALA A 13 9.23 7.44 -9.95
N SER A 14 9.00 8.76 -9.96
CA SER A 14 9.72 9.71 -10.81
C SER A 14 11.18 9.86 -10.43
N PHE A 15 11.48 9.96 -9.13
CA PHE A 15 12.84 10.22 -8.65
C PHE A 15 13.66 8.96 -8.35
N PHE A 16 12.99 7.82 -8.13
CA PHE A 16 13.66 6.56 -7.79
C PHE A 16 13.20 5.39 -8.69
N PRO A 17 13.32 5.49 -10.03
CA PRO A 17 12.82 4.48 -10.97
C PRO A 17 13.50 3.11 -10.83
N ASN A 18 14.67 3.07 -10.19
CA ASN A 18 15.44 1.84 -9.96
C ASN A 18 15.27 1.26 -8.55
N LEU A 19 14.33 1.75 -7.75
CA LEU A 19 14.12 1.26 -6.39
C LEU A 19 13.72 -0.23 -6.42
N GLU A 20 14.49 -1.07 -5.72
CA GLU A 20 14.25 -2.52 -5.67
C GLU A 20 13.47 -2.95 -4.42
N VAL A 21 13.59 -2.21 -3.32
CA VAL A 21 12.96 -2.54 -2.04
C VAL A 21 12.32 -1.30 -1.45
N LEU A 22 11.05 -1.40 -1.08
CA LEU A 22 10.30 -0.33 -0.43
C LEU A 22 9.60 -0.84 0.83
N SER A 23 9.73 -0.12 1.93
CA SER A 23 8.92 -0.33 3.12
C SER A 23 8.11 0.91 3.43
N LEU A 24 6.80 0.72 3.53
CA LEU A 24 5.80 1.70 3.94
C LEU A 24 5.13 1.30 5.26
N ARG A 25 5.76 0.40 6.03
CA ARG A 25 5.22 -0.13 7.27
C ARG A 25 4.68 1.00 8.15
N CYS A 26 3.52 0.78 8.76
CA CYS A 26 2.88 1.73 9.68
C CYS A 26 2.50 3.10 9.05
N THR A 27 2.09 3.14 7.79
CA THR A 27 1.58 4.34 7.11
C THR A 27 0.08 4.25 6.80
N VAL A 28 -0.55 5.40 6.55
CA VAL A 28 -1.87 5.44 5.90
C VAL A 28 -1.63 5.41 4.40
N LEU A 29 -1.95 4.31 3.73
CA LEU A 29 -1.60 4.06 2.34
C LEU A 29 -2.87 4.08 1.48
N SER A 30 -2.98 5.02 0.55
CA SER A 30 -4.13 4.97 -0.37
C SER A 30 -3.97 3.82 -1.37
N LYS A 31 -5.07 3.15 -1.69
CA LYS A 31 -5.09 2.08 -2.71
C LYS A 31 -4.58 2.57 -4.06
N PRO A 32 -4.94 3.77 -4.57
CA PRO A 32 -4.35 4.31 -5.79
C PRO A 32 -2.83 4.51 -5.70
N ALA A 33 -2.31 4.94 -4.53
CA ALA A 33 -0.87 5.07 -4.33
C ALA A 33 -0.15 3.72 -4.40
N LEU A 34 -0.72 2.69 -3.75
CA LEU A 34 -0.20 1.32 -3.84
C LEU A 34 -0.21 0.81 -5.29
N ALA A 35 -1.28 1.06 -6.04
CA ALA A 35 -1.34 0.70 -7.46
C ALA A 35 -0.23 1.39 -8.27
N ILE A 36 -0.02 2.70 -8.09
CA ILE A 36 1.06 3.45 -8.76
C ILE A 36 2.43 2.87 -8.41
N ILE A 37 2.69 2.57 -7.13
CA ILE A 37 3.96 1.96 -6.69
C ILE A 37 4.20 0.62 -7.39
N LEU A 38 3.19 -0.26 -7.39
CA LEU A 38 3.29 -1.58 -8.00
C LEU A 38 3.37 -1.52 -9.52
N GLU A 39 2.81 -0.49 -10.15
CA GLU A 39 2.81 -0.34 -11.59
C GLU A 39 4.06 0.38 -12.10
N GLU A 40 4.42 1.53 -11.54
CA GLU A 40 5.47 2.40 -12.10
C GLU A 40 6.89 2.02 -11.67
N LEU A 41 7.10 1.48 -10.47
CA LEU A 41 8.42 1.03 -10.03
C LEU A 41 8.77 -0.34 -10.61
N LYS A 42 9.07 -0.39 -11.91
CA LYS A 42 9.27 -1.65 -12.66
C LYS A 42 10.39 -2.55 -12.10
N LYS A 43 11.39 -1.99 -11.39
CA LYS A 43 12.49 -2.77 -10.77
C LYS A 43 12.23 -3.21 -9.34
N LEU A 44 11.07 -2.87 -8.78
CA LEU A 44 10.69 -3.25 -7.43
C LEU A 44 10.58 -4.77 -7.31
N LYS A 45 11.29 -5.34 -6.34
CA LYS A 45 11.34 -6.77 -6.01
C LYS A 45 10.63 -7.07 -4.71
N ALA A 46 10.65 -6.13 -3.76
CA ALA A 46 10.03 -6.31 -2.46
C ALA A 46 9.29 -5.08 -1.98
N VAL A 47 8.07 -5.30 -1.45
CA VAL A 47 7.25 -4.28 -0.81
C VAL A 47 6.83 -4.75 0.56
N ASN A 48 6.98 -3.87 1.55
CA ASN A 48 6.51 -4.09 2.91
C ASN A 48 5.47 -3.05 3.31
N ILE A 49 4.22 -3.49 3.39
CA ILE A 49 3.02 -2.75 3.82
C ILE A 49 2.42 -3.34 5.11
N TYR A 50 3.23 -3.99 5.95
CA TYR A 50 2.77 -4.44 7.26
C TYR A 50 2.23 -3.26 8.08
N HIS A 51 1.09 -3.49 8.72
CA HIS A 51 0.42 -2.50 9.58
C HIS A 51 0.11 -1.18 8.87
N CYS A 52 -0.07 -1.19 7.55
CA CYS A 52 -0.66 -0.05 6.87
C CYS A 52 -2.17 -0.03 7.09
N ILE A 53 -2.74 1.16 7.28
CA ILE A 53 -4.17 1.38 7.07
C ILE A 53 -4.32 1.65 5.59
N ILE A 54 -4.95 0.75 4.85
CA ILE A 54 -5.15 0.94 3.41
C ILE A 54 -6.52 1.53 3.17
N THR A 55 -6.56 2.59 2.37
CA THR A 55 -7.74 3.44 2.24
C THR A 55 -8.13 3.61 0.78
N GLU A 56 -9.42 3.56 0.51
CA GLU A 56 -10.00 3.83 -0.79
C GLU A 56 -10.80 5.12 -0.70
N ASP A 57 -10.44 6.07 -1.55
CA ASP A 57 -11.13 7.36 -1.65
C ASP A 57 -12.19 7.27 -2.74
N HIS A 58 -13.40 7.75 -2.43
CA HIS A 58 -14.51 7.71 -3.36
C HIS A 58 -15.17 9.10 -3.40
N PRO A 59 -15.29 9.74 -4.57
CA PRO A 59 -15.68 11.16 -4.65
C PRO A 59 -17.07 11.48 -4.10
N LEU A 60 -17.93 10.47 -3.97
CA LEU A 60 -19.30 10.60 -3.48
C LEU A 60 -19.54 9.92 -2.12
N GLU A 61 -18.55 9.23 -1.58
CA GLU A 61 -18.72 8.47 -0.35
C GLU A 61 -17.60 8.78 0.65
N PRO A 62 -17.86 8.60 1.95
CA PRO A 62 -16.79 8.69 2.94
C PRO A 62 -15.65 7.73 2.60
N MET A 63 -14.42 8.19 2.83
CA MET A 63 -13.21 7.39 2.74
C MET A 63 -13.39 6.05 3.47
N ARG A 64 -13.09 4.95 2.77
CA ARG A 64 -13.26 3.59 3.29
C ARG A 64 -11.91 2.99 3.63
N ILE A 65 -11.83 2.30 4.76
CA ILE A 65 -10.69 1.45 5.09
C ILE A 65 -10.91 0.08 4.47
N LEU A 66 -9.93 -0.42 3.73
CA LEU A 66 -9.97 -1.74 3.12
C LEU A 66 -9.57 -2.80 4.14
N ILE A 67 -10.40 -3.84 4.24
CA ILE A 67 -10.14 -5.02 5.08
C ILE A 67 -9.27 -6.03 4.30
N GLU A 68 -9.45 -6.10 2.98
CA GLU A 68 -8.72 -6.98 2.08
C GLU A 68 -8.28 -6.24 0.81
N LEU A 69 -7.22 -6.73 0.16
CA LEU A 69 -6.79 -6.27 -1.15
C LEU A 69 -7.61 -6.98 -2.22
N ASP A 70 -8.04 -6.24 -3.23
CA ASP A 70 -8.68 -6.85 -4.39
C ASP A 70 -7.68 -7.60 -5.28
N GLU A 71 -8.24 -8.42 -6.16
CA GLU A 71 -7.48 -9.23 -7.12
C GLU A 71 -6.57 -8.36 -8.01
N SER A 72 -6.98 -7.15 -8.37
CA SER A 72 -6.17 -6.26 -9.20
C SER A 72 -4.86 -5.85 -8.53
N ILE A 73 -4.88 -5.52 -7.24
CA ILE A 73 -3.66 -5.23 -6.48
C ILE A 73 -2.80 -6.50 -6.33
N LEU A 74 -3.43 -7.65 -6.06
CA LEU A 74 -2.71 -8.92 -5.90
C LEU A 74 -2.02 -9.34 -7.21
N GLU A 75 -2.69 -9.19 -8.35
CA GLU A 75 -2.11 -9.43 -9.68
C GLU A 75 -0.91 -8.51 -9.93
N LYS A 76 -1.03 -7.20 -9.65
CA LYS A 76 0.10 -6.25 -9.79
C LYS A 76 1.27 -6.62 -8.87
N ALA A 77 0.99 -7.13 -7.67
CA ALA A 77 2.00 -7.56 -6.71
C ALA A 77 2.63 -8.93 -7.04
N SER A 78 2.02 -9.75 -7.90
CA SER A 78 2.49 -11.11 -8.24
C SER A 78 3.90 -11.15 -8.85
N ARG A 79 4.35 -10.04 -9.46
CA ARG A 79 5.71 -9.90 -10.01
C ARG A 79 6.80 -9.71 -8.95
N LEU A 80 6.43 -9.38 -7.71
CA LEU A 80 7.36 -9.13 -6.63
C LEU A 80 7.88 -10.46 -6.08
N ASP A 81 9.17 -10.53 -5.78
CA ASP A 81 9.77 -11.64 -5.04
C ASP A 81 9.17 -11.75 -3.63
N LYS A 82 8.84 -10.60 -3.02
CA LYS A 82 8.26 -10.52 -1.67
C LYS A 82 7.20 -9.44 -1.56
N PHE A 83 5.99 -9.85 -1.21
CA PHE A 83 4.90 -8.94 -0.85
C PHE A 83 4.48 -9.18 0.60
N LEU A 84 4.86 -8.25 1.48
CA LEU A 84 4.71 -8.38 2.92
C LEU A 84 3.54 -7.51 3.41
N THR A 85 2.45 -8.13 3.84
CA THR A 85 1.19 -7.47 4.22
C THR A 85 0.57 -8.08 5.49
N CYS A 86 -0.17 -7.28 6.26
CA CYS A 86 -0.89 -7.70 7.48
C CYS A 86 -2.40 -7.84 7.31
N MET A 87 -2.94 -7.96 6.09
CA MET A 87 -4.39 -8.03 5.86
C MET A 87 -5.00 -9.37 6.29
N SER A 88 -4.87 -9.65 7.58
CA SER A 88 -5.55 -10.71 8.29
C SER A 88 -6.10 -10.11 9.58
N ASP A 89 -7.30 -10.49 9.95
CA ASP A 89 -7.98 -10.04 11.17
C ASP A 89 -7.22 -10.41 12.44
N SER A 90 -6.22 -11.29 12.36
CA SER A 90 -5.42 -11.77 13.48
C SER A 90 -4.32 -10.79 13.94
N CYS A 91 -4.04 -9.71 13.20
CA CYS A 91 -2.96 -8.81 13.59
C CYS A 91 -3.39 -7.80 14.66
N ILE A 92 -2.99 -8.04 15.91
CA ILE A 92 -3.31 -7.17 17.08
C ILE A 92 -2.92 -5.71 16.83
N MET A 93 -1.79 -5.45 16.17
CA MET A 93 -1.36 -4.09 15.84
C MET A 93 -2.31 -3.42 14.84
N CYS A 94 -2.72 -4.14 13.79
CA CYS A 94 -3.64 -3.62 12.78
C CYS A 94 -5.03 -3.40 13.41
N GLN A 95 -5.49 -4.31 14.28
CA GLN A 95 -6.73 -4.15 15.06
C GLN A 95 -6.72 -2.91 15.97
N ARG A 96 -5.65 -2.70 16.76
CA ARG A 96 -5.56 -1.52 17.65
C ARG A 96 -5.59 -0.22 16.86
N THR A 97 -4.79 -0.18 15.79
CA THR A 97 -4.67 0.99 14.90
C THR A 97 -6.01 1.40 14.27
N LEU A 98 -6.93 0.46 14.04
CA LEU A 98 -8.27 0.75 13.50
C LEU A 98 -9.26 1.25 14.56
N ASN A 99 -9.03 0.92 15.84
CA ASN A 99 -9.91 1.28 16.95
C ASN A 99 -9.47 2.56 17.68
N ASP A 100 -8.26 3.05 17.42
CA ASP A 100 -7.71 4.31 17.93
C ASP A 100 -8.18 5.52 17.08
#